data_AF-A0A821RVL1-F1
#
_entry.id   AF-A0A821RVL1-F1
#
_cell.length_a   1.000
_cell.length_b   1.000
_cell.length_c   1.000
_cell.angle_alpha   90.00
_cell.angle_beta   90.00
_cell.angle_gamma   90.00
#
_symmetry.space_group_name_H-M   'P 1'
#
loop_
_entity.id
_entity.type
_entity.pdbx_description
1 polymer ?
#
loop_
_entity_poly.entity_id
_entity_poly.type
_entity_poly.pdbx_seq_one_letter_code
_entity_poly.pdbx_strand_id
1 'polypeptide(L)'
;NPLFAVKWQRVVLDEAHRIRSHKSQTSQACTAIDAIYRWGLTGTPIHNKADDFYSLLHFLHYSPFDVYSTWKLFSSNQYKSIERM
;
A
#
# COMPACT_ATOMS: atom_id res chain seq x y z
N ASN A 1 8.71 10.69 -18.18
CA ASN A 1 7.24 10.79 -18.09
C ASN A 1 6.92 12.02 -17.22
N PRO A 2 6.22 13.02 -17.77
CA PRO A 2 5.99 14.31 -17.10
C PRO A 2 5.25 14.20 -15.76
N LEU A 3 4.48 13.13 -15.52
CA LEU A 3 3.74 12.92 -14.27
C LEU A 3 4.64 12.82 -13.03
N PHE A 4 5.87 12.32 -13.19
CA PHE A 4 6.85 12.19 -12.10
C PHE A 4 7.72 13.44 -11.91
N ALA A 5 7.61 14.43 -12.80
CA ALA A 5 8.35 15.70 -12.68
C ALA A 5 7.57 16.76 -11.89
N VAL A 6 6.30 16.49 -11.57
CA VAL A 6 5.41 17.37 -10.82
C VAL A 6 5.26 16.86 -9.41
N LYS A 7 5.41 17.75 -8.43
CA LYS A 7 5.03 17.47 -7.04
C LYS A 7 3.55 17.74 -6.85
N TRP A 8 2.77 16.68 -6.72
CA TRP A 8 1.32 16.79 -6.58
C TRP A 8 0.93 17.14 -5.16
N GLN A 9 -0.10 17.96 -5.01
CA GLN A 9 -0.70 18.17 -3.69
C GLN A 9 -1.45 16.91 -3.23
N ARG A 10 -2.17 16.25 -4.13
CA ARG A 10 -2.95 15.05 -3.83
C ARG A 10 -2.95 14.06 -4.99
N VAL A 11 -2.88 12.77 -4.66
CA VAL A 11 -3.18 11.66 -5.57
C VAL A 11 -4.32 10.84 -4.97
N VAL A 12 -5.31 10.53 -5.80
CA VAL A 12 -6.47 9.71 -5.42
C VAL A 12 -6.54 8.52 -6.38
N LEU A 13 -6.47 7.31 -5.83
CA LEU A 13 -6.74 6.09 -6.58
C LEU A 13 -8.18 5.70 -6.37
N ASP A 14 -8.95 5.69 -7.45
CA ASP A 14 -10.26 5.05 -7.49
C ASP A 14 -10.09 3.54 -7.72
N GLU A 15 -11.00 2.76 -7.15
CA GLU A 15 -10.88 1.30 -7.04
C GLU A 15 -9.47 0.87 -6.62
N ALA A 16 -8.96 1.43 -5.51
CA ALA A 16 -7.59 1.24 -5.02
C ALA A 16 -7.20 -0.23 -4.84
N HIS A 17 -8.17 -1.12 -4.76
CA HIS A 17 -7.97 -2.55 -4.79
C HIS A 17 -7.30 -3.07 -6.09
N ARG A 18 -7.16 -2.25 -7.14
CA ARG A 18 -6.40 -2.59 -8.36
C ARG A 18 -4.89 -2.64 -8.13
N ILE A 19 -4.36 -2.01 -7.08
CA ILE A 19 -2.92 -2.02 -6.74
C ILE A 19 -2.55 -3.04 -5.65
N ARG A 20 -3.39 -4.06 -5.41
CA ARG A 20 -3.16 -5.13 -4.41
C ARG A 20 -1.82 -5.87 -4.50
N SER A 21 -1.13 -5.80 -5.64
CA SER A 21 0.19 -6.38 -5.81
C SER A 21 1.26 -5.30 -5.82
N HIS A 22 2.00 -5.17 -4.72
CA HIS A 22 3.11 -4.21 -4.57
C HIS A 22 4.24 -4.41 -5.62
N LYS A 23 4.32 -5.60 -6.24
CA LYS A 23 5.29 -5.91 -7.30
C LYS A 23 4.80 -5.55 -8.70
N SER A 24 3.51 -5.23 -8.85
CA SER A 24 2.96 -4.85 -10.14
C SER A 24 3.54 -3.51 -10.60
N GLN A 25 3.79 -3.37 -11.90
CA GLN A 25 4.27 -2.11 -12.49
C GLN A 25 3.32 -0.95 -12.18
N THR A 26 2.01 -1.20 -12.15
CA THR A 26 1.00 -0.21 -11.81
C THR A 26 1.15 0.26 -10.36
N SER A 27 1.28 -0.66 -9.39
CA SER A 27 1.47 -0.26 -7.99
C SER A 27 2.76 0.53 -7.81
N GLN A 28 3.86 0.09 -8.41
CA GLN A 28 5.15 0.79 -8.32
C GLN A 28 5.08 2.19 -8.95
N ALA A 29 4.44 2.31 -10.12
CA ALA A 29 4.26 3.58 -10.79
C ALA A 29 3.38 4.53 -9.96
N CYS A 30 2.25 4.06 -9.41
CA CYS A 30 1.37 4.88 -8.57
C CYS A 30 2.06 5.35 -7.29
N THR A 31 2.81 4.47 -6.62
CA THR A 31 3.56 4.85 -5.41
C THR A 31 4.67 5.85 -5.71
N ALA A 32 5.36 5.71 -6.86
CA ALA A 32 6.48 6.57 -7.24
C ALA A 32 6.09 8.01 -7.62
N ILE A 33 4.79 8.31 -7.82
CA ILE A 33 4.32 9.69 -8.04
C ILE A 33 4.62 10.52 -6.78
N ASP A 34 5.29 11.67 -6.90
CA ASP A 34 5.52 12.56 -5.77
C ASP A 34 4.23 13.28 -5.38
N ALA A 35 3.77 13.07 -4.14
CA ALA A 35 2.51 13.60 -3.64
C ALA A 35 2.52 13.80 -2.13
N ILE A 36 1.94 14.91 -1.66
CA ILE A 36 1.77 15.21 -0.22
C ILE A 36 0.65 14.36 0.39
N TYR A 37 -0.53 14.35 -0.24
CA TYR A 37 -1.69 13.60 0.25
C TYR A 37 -2.01 12.43 -0.68
N ARG A 38 -2.29 11.26 -0.11
CA ARG A 38 -2.57 10.02 -0.86
C ARG A 38 -3.83 9.36 -0.34
N TRP A 39 -4.76 9.08 -1.24
CA TRP A 39 -6.09 8.58 -0.89
C TRP A 39 -6.38 7.35 -1.75
N GLY A 40 -6.78 6.25 -1.12
CA GLY A 40 -7.28 5.06 -1.80
C GLY A 40 -8.78 4.92 -1.54
N LEU A 41 -9.60 5.04 -2.58
CA LEU A 41 -11.03 4.84 -2.53
C LEU A 41 -11.32 3.43 -3.06
N THR A 42 -12.06 2.62 -2.32
CA THR A 42 -12.46 1.28 -2.77
C THR A 42 -13.68 0.80 -2.01
N GLY A 43 -14.64 0.24 -2.72
CA GLY A 43 -15.78 -0.47 -2.10
C GLY A 43 -15.43 -1.87 -1.60
N THR A 44 -14.25 -2.39 -1.98
CA THR A 44 -13.76 -3.73 -1.59
C THR A 44 -12.36 -3.62 -0.97
N PRO A 45 -12.28 -3.17 0.31
CA PRO A 45 -11.02 -2.73 0.90
C PRO A 45 -9.95 -3.83 0.96
N ILE A 46 -10.33 -5.07 1.26
CA ILE A 46 -9.38 -6.17 1.49
C ILE A 46 -10.07 -7.46 1.06
N HIS A 47 -9.43 -8.24 0.18
CA HIS A 47 -10.05 -9.46 -0.31
C HIS A 47 -9.53 -10.76 0.30
N ASN A 48 -8.24 -11.00 0.60
CA ASN A 48 -7.85 -12.20 1.39
C ASN A 48 -6.37 -12.35 1.82
N LYS A 49 -5.43 -11.43 1.52
CA LYS A 49 -4.01 -11.60 1.90
C LYS A 49 -3.46 -10.40 2.65
N ALA A 50 -2.64 -10.64 3.68
CA ALA A 50 -1.90 -9.58 4.39
C ALA A 50 -1.07 -8.70 3.42
N ASP A 51 -0.54 -9.30 2.35
CA ASP A 51 0.20 -8.58 1.31
C ASP A 51 -0.67 -7.61 0.48
N ASP A 52 -1.97 -7.85 0.37
CA ASP A 52 -2.90 -6.92 -0.31
C ASP A 52 -2.98 -5.60 0.48
N PHE A 53 -3.04 -5.71 1.81
CA PHE A 53 -3.06 -4.56 2.70
C PHE A 53 -1.73 -3.83 2.72
N TYR A 54 -0.61 -4.57 2.70
CA TYR A 54 0.72 -3.97 2.52
C TYR A 54 0.79 -3.07 1.30
N SER A 55 0.26 -3.51 0.16
CA SER A 55 0.33 -2.74 -1.07
C SER A 55 -0.39 -1.39 -0.96
N LEU A 56 -1.50 -1.33 -0.20
CA LEU A 56 -2.17 -0.07 0.13
C LEU A 56 -1.34 0.80 1.08
N LEU A 57 -0.79 0.23 2.15
CA LEU A 57 0.08 0.96 3.09
C LEU A 57 1.32 1.53 2.40
N HIS A 58 1.88 0.74 1.49
CA HIS A 58 3.02 1.12 0.66
C HIS A 58 2.67 2.27 -0.27
N PHE A 59 1.49 2.28 -0.90
CA PHE A 59 1.03 3.43 -1.69
C PHE A 59 0.80 4.67 -0.82
N LEU A 60 0.19 4.51 0.36
CA LEU A 60 -0.15 5.60 1.27
C LEU A 60 1.06 6.20 2.00
N HIS A 61 2.25 5.58 1.89
CA HIS A 61 3.45 5.94 2.65
C HIS A 61 3.20 5.94 4.17
N TYR A 62 2.45 4.94 4.65
CA TYR A 62 2.09 4.81 6.06
C TYR A 62 3.25 4.21 6.86
N SER A 63 4.19 5.07 7.25
CA SER A 63 5.35 4.68 8.05
C SER A 63 4.97 4.19 9.46
N PRO A 64 5.61 3.13 9.99
CA PRO A 64 6.74 2.37 9.40
C PRO A 64 6.32 1.15 8.56
N PHE A 65 5.03 0.98 8.30
CA PHE A 65 4.46 -0.25 7.70
C PHE A 65 4.47 -0.24 6.17
N ASP A 66 4.83 0.88 5.54
CA ASP A 66 5.12 1.02 4.12
C ASP A 66 6.42 0.30 3.71
N VAL A 67 7.26 -0.07 4.69
CA VAL A 67 8.45 -0.91 4.51
C VAL A 67 8.10 -2.39 4.63
N TYR A 68 8.41 -3.17 3.58
CA TYR A 68 8.00 -4.57 3.50
C TYR A 68 8.55 -5.47 4.61
N SER A 69 9.80 -5.25 5.05
CA SER A 69 10.41 -6.03 6.13
C SER A 69 9.70 -5.78 7.47
N THR A 70 9.37 -4.52 7.77
CA THR A 70 8.57 -4.14 8.94
C THR A 70 7.19 -4.79 8.90
N TRP A 71 6.52 -4.72 7.75
CA TRP A 71 5.21 -5.35 7.56
C TRP A 71 5.25 -6.87 7.78
N LYS A 72 6.26 -7.56 7.25
CA LYS A 72 6.43 -9.01 7.46
C LYS A 72 6.66 -9.37 8.92
N LEU A 73 7.49 -8.61 9.63
CA LEU A 73 7.72 -8.83 11.04
C LEU A 73 6.42 -8.65 11.83
N PHE A 74 5.68 -7.59 11.56
CA PHE A 74 4.38 -7.33 12.19
C PHE A 74 3.38 -8.46 11.92
N SER A 75 3.20 -8.84 10.66
CA SER A 75 2.24 -9.87 10.25
C SER A 75 2.58 -11.24 10.83
N SER A 76 3.87 -11.59 10.88
CA SER A 76 4.30 -12.87 11.46
C SER A 76 4.14 -12.91 12.99
N ASN A 77 4.38 -11.79 13.67
CA ASN A 77 4.16 -11.69 15.13
C ASN A 77 2.68 -11.82 15.49
N GLN A 78 1.78 -11.20 14.71
CA GLN A 78 0.34 -11.35 14.90
C GLN A 78 -0.10 -12.82 14.79
N TYR A 79 0.36 -13.55 13.77
CA TYR A 79 0.06 -14.98 13.62
C TYR A 79 0.50 -15.81 14.83
N LYS A 80 1.72 -15.57 15.35
CA LYS A 80 2.25 -16.29 16.52
C LYS A 80 1.48 -16.00 17.82
N SER A 81 0.88 -14.83 17.95
CA SER A 81 0.03 -14.50 19.11
C SER A 81 -1.30 -15.25 19.07
N ILE A 82 -1.86 -15.47 17.88
CA ILE A 82 -3.15 -16.16 17.70
C ILE A 82 -3.00 -17.66 17.93
N GLU A 83 -1.90 -18.29 17.47
CA GLU A 83 -1.63 -19.72 17.69
C GLU A 83 -1.32 -20.10 19.15
N ARG A 84 -1.05 -19.11 20.01
CA ARG A 84 -0.73 -19.30 21.43
C ARG A 84 -1.94 -19.12 22.35
N MET A 85 -3.11 -18.76 21.80
CA MET A 85 -4.40 -18.71 22.51
C MET A 85 -5.17 -20.00 22.30
#